data_AF-A0A832UFR9-F1
#
_entry.id   AF-A0A832UFR9-F1
#
_cell.length_a   1.000
_cell.length_b   1.000
_cell.length_c   1.000
_cell.angle_alpha   90.00
_cell.angle_beta   90.00
_cell.angle_gamma   90.00
#
_symmetry.space_group_name_H-M   'P 1'
#
loop_
_entity.id
_entity.type
_entity.pdbx_description
1 polymer ?
#
loop_
_entity_poly.entity_id
_entity_poly.type
_entity_poly.pdbx_seq_one_letter_code
_entity_poly.pdbx_strand_id
1 'polypeptide(L)'
;DEADTVGAITLRPEHIKIQGDIIHFDFLGKDSVRWEKQVQAPPSVVRNIQKYAAESNEKHLFEGIDSKKVSRFLSEKMPGLTAKVFRTWRCTKTLKEQLEKSRVKKEDPDYRKTHAAKMANLKVAEVANHKRKIPAKFDERLAKKENRLKGLKTQLRQKKTAGKKTEVAENRLEKAKLDLELTRLTKEYNLGTSLKSYIDPKAYVKWAKKVDFNLEKFYPATLRKKFSWALQQQKAETECVAA
;
A
#
# COMPACT_ATOMS: atom_id res chain seq x y z
N ASP A 1 -6.56 -2.28 30.85
CA ASP A 1 -7.01 -3.29 29.87
C ASP A 1 -6.36 -3.02 28.53
N GLU A 2 -5.29 -3.75 28.20
CA GLU A 2 -4.73 -3.75 26.85
C GLU A 2 -5.60 -4.60 25.93
N ALA A 3 -5.83 -4.16 24.69
CA ALA A 3 -6.60 -4.94 23.74
C ALA A 3 -5.84 -6.23 23.37
N ASP A 4 -6.51 -7.37 23.43
CA ASP A 4 -5.96 -8.67 23.02
C ASP A 4 -5.67 -8.65 21.51
N THR A 5 -4.38 -8.57 21.16
CA THR A 5 -3.92 -8.52 19.78
C THR A 5 -2.85 -9.57 19.55
N VAL A 6 -2.89 -10.19 18.36
CA VAL A 6 -1.98 -11.30 18.02
C VAL A 6 -1.19 -11.03 16.74
N GLY A 7 -0.02 -11.65 16.65
CA GLY A 7 0.80 -11.73 15.45
C GLY A 7 0.99 -13.18 15.01
N ALA A 8 1.78 -13.39 13.95
CA ALA A 8 1.92 -14.70 13.32
C ALA A 8 2.32 -15.84 14.28
N ILE A 9 3.20 -15.57 15.26
CA ILE A 9 3.70 -16.58 16.22
C ILE A 9 2.73 -16.77 17.39
N THR A 10 1.99 -15.72 17.76
CA THR A 10 1.05 -15.73 18.89
C THR A 10 -0.39 -16.01 18.45
N LEU A 11 -0.58 -16.50 17.22
CA LEU A 11 -1.88 -17.00 16.77
C LEU A 11 -2.35 -18.10 17.71
N ARG A 12 -3.66 -18.28 17.77
CA ARG A 12 -4.35 -19.22 18.63
C ARG A 12 -5.39 -19.99 17.80
N PRO A 13 -5.82 -21.19 18.21
CA PRO A 13 -6.72 -22.02 17.40
C PRO A 13 -8.00 -21.29 16.96
N GLU A 14 -8.59 -20.45 17.82
CA GLU A 14 -9.84 -19.74 17.53
C GLU A 14 -9.72 -18.68 16.42
N HIS A 15 -8.50 -18.26 16.09
CA HIS A 15 -8.23 -17.30 15.02
C HIS A 15 -8.24 -17.91 13.62
N ILE A 16 -8.38 -19.24 13.52
CA ILE A 16 -8.29 -19.98 12.27
C ILE A 16 -9.49 -20.91 12.10
N LYS A 17 -10.04 -20.95 10.89
CA LYS A 17 -10.99 -21.98 10.44
C LYS A 17 -10.48 -22.61 9.16
N ILE A 18 -10.65 -23.92 9.01
CA ILE A 18 -10.17 -24.68 7.85
C ILE A 18 -11.36 -25.27 7.12
N GLN A 19 -11.44 -25.04 5.81
CA GLN A 19 -12.47 -25.57 4.91
C GLN A 19 -11.79 -26.16 3.68
N GLY A 20 -11.64 -27.48 3.64
CA GLY A 20 -10.89 -28.15 2.58
C GLY A 20 -9.42 -27.72 2.56
N ASP A 21 -8.97 -27.15 1.44
CA ASP A 21 -7.62 -26.59 1.27
C ASP A 21 -7.53 -25.09 1.55
N ILE A 22 -8.61 -24.48 2.06
CA ILE A 22 -8.69 -23.05 2.39
C ILE A 22 -8.56 -22.84 3.89
N ILE A 23 -7.64 -21.94 4.26
CA ILE A 23 -7.44 -21.47 5.63
C ILE A 23 -8.01 -20.06 5.76
N HIS A 24 -9.00 -19.92 6.63
CA HIS A 24 -9.63 -18.66 7.00
C HIS A 24 -8.98 -18.14 8.27
N PHE A 25 -8.43 -16.94 8.22
CA PHE A 25 -7.90 -16.24 9.37
C PHE A 25 -8.81 -15.08 9.75
N ASP A 26 -9.07 -14.91 11.04
CA ASP A 26 -9.81 -13.79 11.58
C ASP A 26 -9.32 -13.45 13.00
N PHE A 27 -8.61 -12.34 13.14
CA PHE A 27 -8.06 -11.91 14.43
C PHE A 27 -7.80 -10.40 14.48
N LEU A 28 -7.61 -9.86 15.68
CA LEU A 28 -7.16 -8.49 15.87
C LEU A 28 -5.64 -8.44 15.88
N GLY A 29 -5.06 -7.73 14.91
CA GLY A 29 -3.62 -7.52 14.84
C GLY A 29 -3.19 -6.26 15.59
N LYS A 30 -2.00 -5.76 15.24
CA LYS A 30 -1.45 -4.50 15.77
C LYS A 30 -2.49 -3.36 15.71
N ASP A 31 -2.55 -2.56 16.77
CA ASP A 31 -3.46 -1.41 16.92
C ASP A 31 -4.94 -1.83 16.85
N SER A 32 -5.24 -3.09 17.22
CA SER A 32 -6.57 -3.72 17.18
C SER A 32 -7.24 -3.69 15.81
N VAL A 33 -6.43 -3.69 14.74
CA VAL A 33 -6.93 -3.73 13.37
C VAL A 33 -7.26 -5.18 13.00
N ARG A 34 -8.55 -5.45 12.71
CA ARG A 34 -9.01 -6.77 12.25
C ARG A 34 -8.28 -7.19 10.97
N TRP A 35 -7.77 -8.42 10.99
CA TRP A 35 -7.12 -9.08 9.88
C TRP A 35 -7.94 -10.31 9.50
N GLU A 36 -8.69 -10.19 8.41
CA GLU A 36 -9.53 -11.24 7.88
C GLU A 36 -9.05 -11.59 6.48
N LYS A 37 -8.59 -12.84 6.27
CA LYS A 37 -8.15 -13.33 4.95
C LYS A 37 -8.41 -14.82 4.79
N GLN A 38 -8.64 -15.21 3.54
CA GLN A 38 -8.70 -16.60 3.13
C GLN A 38 -7.48 -16.89 2.25
N VAL A 39 -6.83 -18.02 2.50
CA VAL A 39 -5.63 -18.43 1.77
C VAL A 39 -5.76 -19.90 1.43
N GLN A 40 -5.73 -20.22 0.14
CA GLN A 40 -5.54 -21.59 -0.31
C GLN A 40 -4.12 -22.04 0.08
N ALA A 41 -4.03 -23.16 0.78
CA ALA A 41 -2.80 -23.66 1.37
C ALA A 41 -2.46 -25.07 0.86
N PRO A 42 -1.17 -25.42 0.70
CA PRO A 42 -0.77 -26.77 0.34
C PRO A 42 -1.31 -27.81 1.34
N PRO A 43 -1.63 -29.04 0.91
CA PRO A 43 -2.18 -30.07 1.80
C PRO A 43 -1.32 -30.37 3.03
N SER A 44 0.01 -30.28 2.91
CA SER A 44 0.93 -30.45 4.04
C SER A 44 0.79 -29.34 5.09
N VAL A 45 0.56 -28.09 4.66
CA VAL A 45 0.34 -26.95 5.56
C VAL A 45 -0.99 -27.07 6.27
N VAL A 46 -2.05 -27.45 5.55
CA VAL A 46 -3.39 -27.68 6.13
C VAL A 46 -3.32 -28.76 7.21
N ARG A 47 -2.73 -29.92 6.90
CA ARG A 47 -2.55 -31.01 7.87
C ARG A 47 -1.76 -30.58 9.10
N ASN A 48 -0.68 -29.83 8.92
CA ASN A 48 0.13 -29.35 10.04
C ASN A 48 -0.65 -28.38 10.94
N ILE A 49 -1.38 -27.42 10.35
CA ILE A 49 -2.16 -26.46 11.14
C ILE A 49 -3.33 -27.16 11.86
N GLN A 50 -4.00 -28.13 11.23
CA GLN A 50 -5.02 -28.96 11.88
C GLN A 50 -4.44 -29.70 13.09
N LYS A 51 -3.28 -30.34 12.91
CA LYS A 51 -2.57 -31.03 13.98
C LYS A 51 -2.25 -30.08 15.14
N TYR A 52 -1.62 -28.93 14.85
CA TYR A 52 -1.24 -27.98 15.89
C TYR A 52 -2.44 -27.34 16.59
N ALA A 53 -3.54 -27.12 15.88
CA ALA A 53 -4.77 -26.62 16.48
C ALA A 53 -5.40 -27.63 17.45
N ALA A 54 -5.33 -28.94 17.13
CA ALA A 54 -5.86 -30.01 17.98
C ALA A 54 -4.97 -30.31 19.19
N GLU A 55 -3.65 -30.16 19.06
CA GLU A 55 -2.67 -30.38 20.15
C GLU A 55 -2.53 -29.18 21.09
N SER A 56 -2.94 -27.98 20.65
CA SER A 56 -2.83 -26.73 21.41
C SER A 56 -3.82 -26.71 22.58
N ASN A 57 -3.35 -26.35 23.78
CA ASN A 57 -4.20 -26.10 24.95
C ASN A 57 -4.83 -24.69 24.91
N GLU A 58 -5.39 -24.29 23.76
CA GLU A 58 -6.02 -22.98 23.49
C GLU A 58 -5.13 -21.72 23.72
N LYS A 59 -3.84 -21.88 24.06
CA LYS A 59 -2.93 -20.75 24.31
C LYS A 59 -2.29 -20.20 23.06
N HIS A 60 -1.58 -21.03 22.31
CA HIS A 60 -0.89 -20.63 21.09
C HIS A 60 -0.88 -21.78 20.10
N LEU A 61 -1.20 -21.49 18.84
CA LEU A 61 -1.15 -22.45 17.75
C LEU A 61 0.26 -23.02 17.54
N PHE A 62 1.29 -22.20 17.78
CA PHE A 62 2.69 -22.60 17.60
C PHE A 62 3.39 -22.70 18.95
N GLU A 63 3.02 -23.70 19.75
CA GLU A 63 3.63 -23.93 21.06
C GLU A 63 5.16 -24.12 20.97
N GLY A 64 5.87 -23.52 21.92
CA GLY A 64 7.34 -23.57 21.96
C GLY A 64 8.05 -22.75 20.87
N ILE A 65 7.34 -22.03 20.00
CA ILE A 65 7.93 -21.12 19.02
C ILE A 65 7.83 -19.69 19.53
N ASP A 66 8.96 -18.97 19.54
CA ASP A 66 9.01 -17.56 19.89
C ASP A 66 9.73 -16.74 18.81
N SER A 67 9.70 -15.41 18.96
CA SER A 67 10.32 -14.49 18.01
C SER A 67 11.83 -14.64 17.92
N LYS A 68 12.51 -15.08 18.99
CA LYS A 68 13.97 -15.31 19.00
C LYS A 68 14.31 -16.55 18.18
N LYS A 69 13.57 -17.66 18.34
CA LYS A 69 13.74 -18.89 17.57
C LYS A 69 13.53 -18.65 16.09
N VAL A 70 12.45 -17.95 15.72
CA VAL A 70 12.18 -17.59 14.31
C VAL A 70 13.29 -16.68 13.76
N SER A 71 13.72 -15.67 14.52
CA SER A 71 14.77 -14.76 14.05
C SER A 71 16.12 -15.46 13.88
N ARG A 72 16.47 -16.39 14.78
CA ARG A 72 17.67 -17.22 14.69
C ARG A 72 17.63 -18.08 13.43
N PHE A 73 16.55 -18.82 13.22
CA PHE A 73 16.36 -19.65 12.02
C PHE A 73 16.50 -18.83 10.73
N LEU A 74 15.90 -17.64 10.67
CA LEU A 74 16.01 -16.78 9.49
C LEU A 74 17.45 -16.26 9.28
N SER A 75 18.12 -15.87 10.36
CA SER A 75 19.50 -15.34 10.31
C SER A 75 20.51 -16.40 9.89
N GLU A 76 20.31 -17.67 10.29
CA GLU A 76 21.11 -18.81 9.84
C GLU A 76 21.00 -19.04 8.33
N LYS A 77 19.82 -18.77 7.74
CA LYS A 77 19.62 -18.90 6.29
C LYS A 77 20.17 -17.71 5.51
N MET A 78 20.17 -16.52 6.09
CA MET A 78 20.72 -15.31 5.49
C MET A 78 21.07 -14.30 6.59
N PRO A 79 22.34 -13.89 6.74
CA PRO A 79 22.73 -12.86 7.70
C PRO A 79 21.90 -11.58 7.55
N GLY A 80 21.33 -11.10 8.65
CA GLY A 80 20.48 -9.90 8.68
C GLY A 80 19.01 -10.11 8.26
N LEU A 81 18.61 -11.32 7.87
CA LEU A 81 17.22 -11.63 7.53
C LEU A 81 16.35 -11.73 8.80
N THR A 82 15.27 -10.94 8.84
CA THR A 82 14.27 -10.99 9.92
C THR A 82 12.86 -11.06 9.36
N ALA A 83 11.88 -11.42 10.19
CA ALA A 83 10.46 -11.44 9.78
C ALA A 83 9.98 -10.08 9.23
N LYS A 84 10.54 -8.96 9.72
CA LYS A 84 10.20 -7.61 9.23
C LYS A 84 10.68 -7.37 7.79
N VAL A 85 11.81 -7.97 7.39
CA VAL A 85 12.36 -7.85 6.03
C VAL A 85 11.36 -8.38 5.00
N PHE A 86 10.67 -9.49 5.28
CA PHE A 86 9.62 -10.03 4.40
C PHE A 86 8.47 -9.04 4.16
N ARG A 87 8.06 -8.28 5.19
CA ARG A 87 7.02 -7.26 5.02
C ARG A 87 7.49 -6.15 4.08
N THR A 88 8.71 -5.63 4.28
CA THR A 88 9.28 -4.58 3.42
C THR A 88 9.50 -5.07 2.00
N TRP A 89 10.02 -6.29 1.83
CA TRP A 89 10.21 -6.91 0.52
C TRP A 89 8.89 -7.08 -0.21
N ARG A 90 7.87 -7.66 0.42
CA ARG A 90 6.56 -7.88 -0.19
C ARG A 90 5.91 -6.56 -0.59
N CYS A 91 5.93 -5.55 0.29
CA CYS A 91 5.40 -4.22 0.00
C CYS A 91 6.14 -3.54 -1.17
N THR A 92 7.47 -3.61 -1.18
CA THR A 92 8.29 -3.02 -2.26
C THR A 92 8.10 -3.75 -3.59
N LYS A 93 7.97 -5.09 -3.57
CA LYS A 93 7.66 -5.90 -4.74
C LYS A 93 6.30 -5.53 -5.32
N THR A 94 5.26 -5.50 -4.48
CA THR A 94 3.91 -5.06 -4.88
C THR A 94 3.95 -3.66 -5.47
N LEU A 95 4.68 -2.71 -4.87
CA LEU A 95 4.80 -1.37 -5.44
C LEU A 95 5.35 -1.42 -6.88
N LYS A 96 6.49 -2.10 -7.09
CA LYS A 96 7.15 -2.19 -8.40
C LYS A 96 6.21 -2.76 -9.46
N GLU A 97 5.53 -3.85 -9.14
CA GLU A 97 4.56 -4.49 -10.04
C GLU A 97 3.38 -3.56 -10.39
N GLN A 98 2.87 -2.80 -9.43
CA GLN A 98 1.74 -1.89 -9.67
C GLN A 98 2.15 -0.63 -10.44
N LEU A 99 3.34 -0.11 -10.18
CA LEU A 99 3.91 0.99 -10.97
C LEU A 99 4.11 0.56 -12.43
N GLU A 100 4.58 -0.66 -12.66
CA GLU A 100 4.71 -1.22 -14.02
C GLU A 100 3.34 -1.45 -14.69
N LYS A 101 2.37 -2.02 -13.97
CA LYS A 101 0.99 -2.21 -14.46
C LYS A 101 0.28 -0.91 -14.79
N SER A 102 0.67 0.22 -14.19
CA SER A 102 0.07 1.52 -14.49
C SER A 102 0.34 2.01 -15.93
N ARG A 103 1.41 1.50 -16.58
CA ARG A 103 1.83 1.84 -17.95
C ARG A 103 2.00 3.34 -18.23
N VAL A 104 2.10 4.18 -17.19
CA VAL A 104 2.35 5.61 -17.34
C VAL A 104 3.73 5.84 -17.95
N LYS A 105 3.80 6.75 -18.93
CA LYS A 105 4.99 7.07 -19.70
C LYS A 105 5.55 8.45 -19.34
N LYS A 106 6.68 8.80 -19.95
CA LYS A 106 7.34 10.09 -19.75
C LYS A 106 6.48 11.26 -20.23
N GLU A 107 5.73 11.06 -21.32
CA GLU A 107 4.90 12.07 -21.98
C GLU A 107 3.57 12.31 -21.24
N ASP A 108 3.18 11.40 -20.36
CA ASP A 108 1.96 11.56 -19.57
C ASP A 108 2.07 12.76 -18.63
N PRO A 109 0.97 13.49 -18.39
CA PRO A 109 0.98 14.62 -17.48
C PRO A 109 1.26 14.19 -16.03
N ASP A 110 1.91 15.08 -15.26
CA ASP A 110 2.28 14.87 -13.85
C ASP A 110 1.12 14.34 -12.98
N TYR A 111 -0.12 14.74 -13.27
CA TYR A 111 -1.27 14.28 -12.49
C TYR A 111 -1.58 12.79 -12.69
N ARG A 112 -1.32 12.21 -13.87
CA ARG A 112 -1.44 10.76 -14.12
C ARG A 112 -0.33 9.98 -13.43
N LYS A 113 0.92 10.47 -13.53
CA LYS A 113 2.07 9.92 -12.79
C LYS A 113 1.80 9.90 -11.29
N THR A 114 1.32 11.03 -10.74
CA THR A 114 0.92 11.14 -9.32
C THR A 114 -0.18 10.14 -8.96
N HIS A 115 -1.20 10.00 -9.82
CA HIS A 115 -2.28 9.05 -9.59
C HIS A 115 -1.76 7.61 -9.55
N ALA A 116 -0.94 7.21 -10.53
CA ALA A 116 -0.33 5.88 -10.59
C ALA A 116 0.53 5.59 -9.34
N ALA A 117 1.36 6.55 -8.91
CA ALA A 117 2.17 6.41 -7.70
C ALA A 117 1.32 6.19 -6.44
N LYS A 118 0.19 6.90 -6.31
CA LYS A 118 -0.74 6.76 -5.18
C LYS A 118 -1.55 5.47 -5.24
N MET A 119 -2.00 5.06 -6.43
CA MET A 119 -2.70 3.79 -6.64
C MET A 119 -1.81 2.59 -6.33
N ALA A 120 -0.54 2.65 -6.74
CA ALA A 120 0.43 1.62 -6.40
C ALA A 120 0.64 1.55 -4.86
N ASN A 121 0.73 2.69 -4.17
CA ASN A 121 0.82 2.71 -2.71
C ASN A 121 -0.47 2.22 -2.02
N LEU A 122 -1.65 2.48 -2.59
CA LEU A 122 -2.91 1.92 -2.11
C LEU A 122 -2.85 0.40 -2.12
N LYS A 123 -2.37 -0.20 -3.22
CA LYS A 123 -2.24 -1.66 -3.28
C LYS A 123 -1.25 -2.20 -2.23
N VAL A 124 -0.18 -1.46 -1.95
CA VAL A 124 0.74 -1.80 -0.85
C VAL A 124 0.03 -1.75 0.50
N ALA A 125 -0.78 -0.71 0.76
CA ALA A 125 -1.52 -0.57 2.00
C ALA A 125 -2.54 -1.71 2.20
N GLU A 126 -3.22 -2.15 1.14
CA GLU A 126 -4.11 -3.33 1.15
C GLU A 126 -3.34 -4.61 1.51
N VAL A 127 -2.22 -4.85 0.83
CA VAL A 127 -1.36 -6.02 1.02
C VAL A 127 -0.83 -6.09 2.46
N ALA A 128 -0.50 -4.94 3.05
CA ALA A 128 0.01 -4.78 4.40
C ALA A 128 -1.09 -4.64 5.49
N ASN A 129 -2.37 -4.65 5.11
CA ASN A 129 -3.53 -4.41 5.99
C ASN A 129 -3.44 -3.09 6.79
N HIS A 130 -2.94 -2.01 6.19
CA HIS A 130 -2.89 -0.69 6.82
C HIS A 130 -4.27 -0.01 6.79
N LYS A 131 -5.26 -0.65 7.41
CA LYS A 131 -6.59 -0.08 7.56
C LYS A 131 -6.58 1.07 8.57
N ARG A 132 -7.57 1.95 8.45
CA ARG A 132 -7.83 3.05 9.39
C ARG A 132 -9.33 3.16 9.64
N LYS A 133 -9.68 3.77 10.77
CA LYS A 133 -11.04 4.28 10.97
C LYS A 133 -11.39 5.27 9.87
N ILE A 134 -12.59 5.16 9.33
CA ILE A 134 -13.12 6.10 8.34
C ILE A 134 -13.13 7.51 8.99
N PRO A 135 -12.50 8.53 8.38
CA PRO A 135 -12.52 9.88 8.93
C PRO A 135 -13.95 10.42 9.05
N ALA A 136 -14.28 11.10 10.14
CA ALA A 136 -15.64 11.61 10.38
C ALA A 136 -16.19 12.50 9.24
N LYS A 137 -15.33 13.35 8.66
CA LYS A 137 -15.68 14.25 7.54
C LYS A 137 -15.45 13.63 6.16
N PHE A 138 -15.41 12.30 6.06
CA PHE A 138 -15.11 11.62 4.80
C PHE A 138 -16.19 11.90 3.74
N ASP A 139 -17.46 11.71 4.09
CA ASP A 139 -18.57 11.84 3.15
C ASP A 139 -18.76 13.29 2.71
N GLU A 140 -18.64 14.26 3.63
CA GLU A 140 -18.63 15.69 3.29
C GLU A 140 -17.53 16.05 2.28
N ARG A 141 -16.31 15.54 2.50
CA ARG A 141 -15.18 15.78 1.61
C ARG A 141 -15.39 15.12 0.24
N LEU A 142 -16.00 13.93 0.23
CA LEU A 142 -16.33 13.23 -1.00
C LEU A 142 -17.38 13.99 -1.81
N ALA A 143 -18.47 14.41 -1.18
CA ALA A 143 -19.53 15.21 -1.81
C ALA A 143 -18.99 16.53 -2.39
N LYS A 144 -18.09 17.22 -1.69
CA LYS A 144 -17.41 18.43 -2.21
C LYS A 144 -16.63 18.15 -3.51
N LYS A 145 -15.91 17.02 -3.58
CA LYS A 145 -15.18 16.63 -4.80
C LYS A 145 -16.13 16.24 -5.94
N GLU A 146 -17.23 15.57 -5.64
CA GLU A 146 -18.26 15.20 -6.61
C GLU A 146 -18.95 16.44 -7.21
N ASN A 147 -19.33 17.40 -6.38
CA ASN A 147 -19.93 18.66 -6.82
C ASN A 147 -18.95 19.46 -7.67
N ARG A 148 -17.67 19.53 -7.27
CA ARG A 148 -16.61 20.14 -8.09
C ARG A 148 -16.49 19.45 -9.45
N LEU A 149 -16.53 18.11 -9.49
CA LEU A 149 -16.45 17.36 -10.75
C LEU A 149 -17.65 17.66 -11.65
N LYS A 150 -18.88 17.71 -11.10
CA LYS A 150 -20.09 18.12 -11.83
C LYS A 150 -19.94 19.53 -12.43
N GLY A 151 -19.47 20.49 -11.64
CA GLY A 151 -19.20 21.85 -12.12
C GLY A 151 -18.20 21.90 -13.27
N LEU A 152 -17.09 21.16 -13.19
CA LEU A 152 -16.10 21.07 -14.27
C LEU A 152 -16.69 20.44 -15.55
N LYS A 153 -17.58 19.43 -15.42
CA LYS A 153 -18.28 18.85 -16.57
C LYS A 153 -19.18 19.87 -17.27
N THR A 154 -19.94 20.65 -16.49
CA THR A 154 -20.80 21.71 -17.04
C THR A 154 -19.99 22.78 -17.75
N GLN A 155 -18.90 23.26 -17.15
CA GLN A 155 -17.99 24.23 -17.77
C GLN A 155 -17.38 23.71 -19.06
N LEU A 156 -16.98 22.43 -19.09
CA LEU A 156 -16.45 21.81 -20.30
C LEU A 156 -17.51 21.75 -21.41
N ARG A 157 -18.75 21.38 -21.08
CA ARG A 157 -19.87 21.35 -22.04
C ARG A 157 -20.13 22.73 -22.63
N GLN A 158 -20.20 23.77 -21.78
CA GLN A 158 -20.38 25.15 -22.22
C GLN A 158 -19.26 25.62 -23.15
N LYS A 159 -18.00 25.29 -22.84
CA LYS A 159 -16.85 25.62 -23.71
C LYS A 159 -16.92 24.91 -25.05
N LYS A 160 -17.34 23.63 -25.08
CA LYS A 160 -17.54 22.87 -26.32
C LYS A 160 -18.62 23.51 -27.19
N THR A 161 -19.76 23.87 -26.60
CA THR A 161 -20.85 24.55 -27.31
C THR A 161 -20.42 25.93 -27.83
N ALA A 162 -19.58 26.65 -27.09
CA ALA A 162 -19.06 27.96 -27.50
C ALA A 162 -17.87 27.90 -28.47
N GLY A 163 -17.47 26.72 -28.97
CA GLY A 163 -16.34 26.55 -29.89
C GLY A 163 -14.96 26.95 -29.32
N LYS A 164 -14.82 27.03 -27.99
CA LYS A 164 -13.58 27.46 -27.32
C LYS A 164 -12.62 26.28 -27.15
N LYS A 165 -11.31 26.56 -27.04
CA LYS A 165 -10.29 25.55 -26.71
C LYS A 165 -10.64 24.81 -25.39
N THR A 166 -10.69 23.47 -25.44
CA THR A 166 -11.15 22.62 -24.32
C THR A 166 -10.06 21.84 -23.62
N GLU A 167 -8.88 21.68 -24.22
CA GLU A 167 -7.81 20.80 -23.73
C GLU A 167 -7.46 21.02 -22.24
N VAL A 168 -7.31 22.29 -21.83
CA VAL A 168 -7.03 22.64 -20.43
C VAL A 168 -8.19 22.25 -19.50
N ALA A 169 -9.43 22.41 -19.95
CA ALA A 169 -10.62 22.03 -19.19
C ALA A 169 -10.77 20.50 -19.08
N GLU A 170 -10.40 19.76 -20.14
CA GLU A 170 -10.38 18.30 -20.16
C GLU A 170 -9.33 17.74 -19.20
N ASN A 171 -8.11 18.29 -19.22
CA ASN A 171 -7.05 17.94 -18.26
C ASN A 171 -7.45 18.21 -16.80
N ARG A 172 -8.12 19.34 -16.52
CA ARG A 172 -8.64 19.65 -15.19
C ARG A 172 -9.73 18.68 -14.75
N LEU A 173 -10.63 18.31 -15.67
CA LEU A 173 -11.70 17.34 -15.41
C LEU A 173 -11.12 15.95 -15.13
N GLU A 174 -10.15 15.51 -15.91
CA GLU A 174 -9.48 14.23 -15.72
C GLU A 174 -8.76 14.17 -14.37
N LYS A 175 -7.96 15.19 -14.04
CA LYS A 175 -7.31 15.31 -12.74
C LYS A 175 -8.30 15.22 -11.58
N ALA A 176 -9.45 15.90 -11.68
CA ALA A 176 -10.49 15.86 -10.65
C ALA A 176 -11.16 14.48 -10.54
N LYS A 177 -11.34 13.78 -11.67
CA LYS A 177 -11.88 12.41 -11.70
C LYS A 177 -10.95 11.43 -10.99
N LEU A 178 -9.66 11.47 -11.32
CA LEU A 178 -8.63 10.61 -10.69
C LEU A 178 -8.47 10.88 -9.19
N ASP A 179 -8.54 12.15 -8.77
CA ASP A 179 -8.49 12.52 -7.36
C ASP A 179 -9.75 12.08 -6.57
N LEU A 180 -10.92 12.10 -7.22
CA LEU A 180 -12.16 11.56 -6.65
C LEU A 180 -12.08 10.04 -6.49
N GLU A 181 -11.62 9.33 -7.51
CA GLU A 181 -11.40 7.88 -7.49
C GLU A 181 -10.47 7.47 -6.35
N LEU A 182 -9.28 8.09 -6.26
CA LEU A 182 -8.35 7.87 -5.15
C LEU A 182 -9.01 8.13 -3.78
N THR A 183 -9.80 9.18 -3.66
CA THR A 183 -10.47 9.50 -2.38
C THR A 183 -11.44 8.38 -1.99
N ARG A 184 -12.21 7.83 -2.94
CA ARG A 184 -13.13 6.71 -2.70
C ARG A 184 -12.39 5.44 -2.31
N LEU A 185 -11.38 5.06 -3.08
CA LEU A 185 -10.65 3.80 -2.89
C LEU A 185 -9.79 3.83 -1.61
N THR A 186 -9.32 5.01 -1.19
CA THR A 186 -8.52 5.15 0.04
C THR A 186 -9.37 5.39 1.30
N LYS A 187 -10.70 5.22 1.24
CA LYS A 187 -11.62 5.43 2.38
C LYS A 187 -11.10 4.77 3.65
N GLU A 188 -10.78 3.48 3.55
CA GLU A 188 -10.44 2.62 4.68
C GLU A 188 -8.93 2.42 4.86
N TYR A 189 -8.08 3.01 4.01
CA TYR A 189 -6.63 2.73 4.01
C TYR A 189 -5.77 3.95 4.37
N ASN A 190 -4.73 3.69 5.17
CA ASN A 190 -3.70 4.66 5.52
C ASN A 190 -2.46 4.51 4.62
N LEU A 191 -2.38 5.36 3.61
CA LEU A 191 -1.26 5.39 2.67
C LEU A 191 0.05 5.92 3.28
N GLY A 192 -0.03 6.67 4.38
CA GLY A 192 1.15 7.25 5.02
C GLY A 192 2.02 6.19 5.69
N THR A 193 1.40 5.20 6.32
CA THR A 193 2.11 4.11 7.01
C THR A 193 2.95 3.29 6.03
N SER A 194 2.36 2.85 4.91
CA SER A 194 3.10 2.10 3.87
C SER A 194 4.24 2.93 3.28
N LEU A 195 3.94 4.18 2.90
CA LEU A 195 4.90 5.09 2.28
C LEU A 195 6.10 5.41 3.17
N LYS A 196 5.88 5.55 4.49
CA LYS A 196 6.91 5.94 5.45
C LYS A 196 7.84 4.80 5.83
N SER A 197 7.35 3.56 5.92
CA SER A 197 8.04 2.50 6.69
C SER A 197 8.08 1.12 6.04
N TYR A 198 7.34 0.86 4.96
CA TYR A 198 7.23 -0.47 4.37
C TYR A 198 7.68 -0.55 2.92
N ILE A 199 7.88 0.60 2.28
CA ILE A 199 8.35 0.71 0.91
C ILE A 199 9.80 1.17 0.96
N ASP A 200 10.68 0.48 0.24
CA ASP A 200 12.01 1.00 -0.08
C ASP A 200 11.87 2.24 -1.01
N PRO A 201 12.29 3.44 -0.58
CA PRO A 201 12.17 4.65 -1.38
C PRO A 201 12.92 4.58 -2.72
N LYS A 202 13.97 3.74 -2.85
CA LYS A 202 14.68 3.53 -4.12
C LYS A 202 13.77 2.99 -5.22
N ALA A 203 12.71 2.26 -4.88
CA ALA A 203 11.73 1.80 -5.86
C ALA A 203 11.00 2.96 -6.54
N TYR A 204 10.60 3.98 -5.76
CA TYR A 204 10.03 5.20 -6.31
C TYR A 204 11.06 6.02 -7.08
N VAL A 205 12.30 6.13 -6.58
CA VAL A 205 13.39 6.85 -7.28
C VAL A 205 13.63 6.26 -8.68
N LYS A 206 13.79 4.94 -8.78
CA LYS A 206 14.00 4.24 -10.05
C LYS A 206 12.83 4.46 -11.02
N TRP A 207 11.59 4.34 -10.53
CA TRP A 207 10.41 4.57 -11.36
C TRP A 207 10.30 6.03 -11.80
N ALA A 208 10.53 6.97 -10.88
CA ALA A 208 10.45 8.40 -11.15
C ALA A 208 11.48 8.86 -12.19
N LYS A 209 12.70 8.30 -12.16
CA LYS A 209 13.70 8.52 -13.21
C LYS A 209 13.20 8.02 -14.57
N LYS A 210 12.60 6.81 -14.62
CA LYS A 210 12.11 6.20 -15.87
C LYS A 210 11.00 7.03 -16.54
N VAL A 211 10.12 7.64 -15.75
CA VAL A 211 8.96 8.38 -16.28
C VAL A 211 9.10 9.89 -16.15
N ASP A 212 10.28 10.40 -15.82
CA ASP A 212 10.54 11.82 -15.58
C ASP A 212 9.49 12.45 -14.63
N PHE A 213 9.45 11.95 -13.40
CA PHE A 213 8.51 12.39 -12.38
C PHE A 213 9.23 13.07 -11.22
N ASN A 214 8.75 14.26 -10.84
CA ASN A 214 9.30 14.99 -9.72
C ASN A 214 8.76 14.43 -8.38
N LEU A 215 9.60 13.62 -7.71
CA LEU A 215 9.28 13.06 -6.39
C LEU A 215 9.17 14.11 -5.28
N GLU A 216 9.68 15.33 -5.47
CA GLU A 216 9.50 16.39 -4.48
C GLU A 216 8.04 16.84 -4.36
N LYS A 217 7.27 16.74 -5.46
CA LYS A 217 5.83 17.01 -5.48
C LYS A 217 5.01 15.85 -4.90
N PHE A 218 5.60 14.66 -4.79
CA PHE A 218 4.94 13.46 -4.28
C PHE A 218 5.18 13.25 -2.78
N TYR A 219 6.43 13.34 -2.34
CA TYR A 219 6.79 13.17 -0.94
C TYR A 219 6.58 14.46 -0.13
N PRO A 220 5.85 14.41 1.00
CA PRO A 220 5.83 15.50 1.97
C PRO A 220 7.24 15.84 2.46
N ALA A 221 7.48 17.10 2.86
CA ALA A 221 8.79 17.59 3.30
C ALA A 221 9.45 16.69 4.38
N THR A 222 8.67 16.16 5.30
CA THR A 222 9.14 15.24 6.35
C THR A 222 9.68 13.93 5.78
N LEU A 223 9.02 13.36 4.77
CA LEU A 223 9.50 12.14 4.10
C LEU A 223 10.69 12.42 3.18
N ARG A 224 10.75 13.61 2.55
CA ARG A 224 11.94 14.02 1.79
C ARG A 224 13.18 14.09 2.67
N LYS A 225 13.08 14.67 3.87
CA LYS A 225 14.17 14.67 4.85
C LYS A 225 14.56 13.25 5.28
N LYS A 226 13.57 12.39 5.57
CA LYS A 226 13.82 10.99 5.97
C LYS A 226 14.52 10.17 4.88
N PHE A 227 14.17 10.39 3.62
CA PHE A 227 14.66 9.63 2.48
C PHE A 227 15.70 10.39 1.66
N SER A 228 16.34 11.40 2.24
CA SER A 228 17.36 12.22 1.58
C SER A 228 18.47 11.37 0.94
N TRP A 229 18.96 10.37 1.66
CA TRP A 229 19.97 9.41 1.18
C TRP A 229 19.56 8.65 -0.10
N ALA A 230 18.26 8.43 -0.33
CA ALA A 230 17.76 7.79 -1.54
C ALA A 230 17.45 8.82 -2.64
N LEU A 231 16.92 9.99 -2.26
CA LEU A 231 16.50 11.04 -3.21
C LEU A 231 17.69 11.81 -3.80
N GLN A 232 18.80 11.96 -3.08
CA GLN A 232 20.02 12.63 -3.58
C GLN A 232 20.64 11.91 -4.79
N GLN A 233 20.49 10.58 -4.88
CA GLN A 233 20.95 9.80 -6.03
C GLN A 233 20.23 10.20 -7.33
N GLN A 234 18.98 10.70 -7.24
CA GLN A 234 18.28 11.24 -8.40
C GLN A 234 18.94 12.53 -8.90
N LYS A 235 19.36 13.43 -8.00
CA LYS A 235 19.96 14.73 -8.37
C LYS A 235 21.32 14.58 -9.05
N ALA A 236 22.23 13.84 -8.43
CA ALA A 236 23.60 13.66 -8.93
C ALA A 236 23.64 13.04 -10.35
N GLU A 237 22.76 12.08 -10.65
CA GLU A 237 22.71 11.45 -11.97
C GLU A 237 21.98 12.29 -13.03
N THR A 238 21.12 13.25 -12.63
CA THR A 238 20.44 14.13 -13.59
C THR A 238 21.36 15.28 -14.01
N GLU A 239 22.21 15.76 -13.09
CA GLU A 239 23.22 16.78 -13.34
C GLU A 239 24.34 16.25 -14.27
N CYS A 240 24.77 14.98 -14.14
CA CYS A 240 25.76 14.38 -15.05
C CYS A 240 25.25 14.09 -16.48
N VAL A 241 23.95 14.09 -16.73
CA VAL A 241 23.36 13.86 -18.07
C VAL A 241 23.01 15.19 -18.76
N ALA A 242 22.94 16.28 -17.99
CA ALA A 242 22.64 17.62 -18.47
C ALA A 242 23.89 18.50 -18.67
N ALA A 243 25.07 18.01 -18.27
CA ALA A 243 26.39 18.58 -18.53
C ALA A 243 27.07 17.84 -19.68
#